data_AF-A0A7W0ARG7-F1
#
_entry.id   AF-A0A7W0ARG7-F1
#
_cell.length_a   1.000
_cell.length_b   1.000
_cell.length_c   1.000
_cell.angle_alpha   90.00
_cell.angle_beta   90.00
_cell.angle_gamma   90.00
#
_symmetry.space_group_name_H-M   'P 1'
#
loop_
_entity.id
_entity.type
_entity.pdbx_description
1 polymer ?
#
loop_
_entity_poly.entity_id
_entity_poly.type
_entity_poly.pdbx_seq_one_letter_code
_entity_poly.pdbx_strand_id
1 'polypeptide(L)'
;MKTILIILFWSCLAYVLYSAIDAKLWVTKTLGYNYLIRFVGTSKGIDLEESSKVMKKISIVSVSKNQMTYSVQSRINDHALKELIMAEFNLRKDQVIIQSEQLSGVLGVA
;
A
#
# COMPACT_ATOMS: atom_id res chain seq x y z
N MET A 1 -24.93 -32.08 28.03
CA MET A 1 -24.23 -32.45 26.78
C MET A 1 -24.54 -31.51 25.62
N LYS A 2 -25.82 -31.30 25.26
CA LYS A 2 -26.22 -30.46 24.12
C LYS A 2 -25.80 -28.98 24.23
N THR A 3 -25.86 -28.39 25.42
CA THR A 3 -25.39 -27.02 25.72
C THR A 3 -23.87 -26.86 25.64
N ILE A 4 -23.11 -27.87 26.10
CA ILE A 4 -21.64 -27.88 26.03
C ILE A 4 -21.19 -27.93 24.56
N LEU A 5 -21.88 -28.71 23.72
CA LEU A 5 -21.61 -28.79 22.29
C LEU A 5 -21.83 -27.45 21.58
N ILE A 6 -22.90 -26.73 21.96
CA ILE A 6 -23.22 -25.41 21.41
C ILE A 6 -22.14 -24.39 21.79
N ILE A 7 -21.69 -24.37 23.04
CA ILE A 7 -20.63 -23.46 23.50
C ILE A 7 -19.32 -23.72 22.75
N LEU A 8 -18.94 -24.99 22.58
CA LEU A 8 -17.74 -25.38 21.81
C LEU A 8 -17.82 -24.94 20.35
N PHE A 9 -19.00 -25.06 19.74
CA PHE A 9 -19.22 -24.63 18.37
C PHE A 9 -19.03 -23.11 18.21
N TRP A 10 -19.63 -22.31 19.10
CA TRP A 10 -19.47 -20.85 19.07
C TRP A 10 -18.05 -20.38 19.37
N SER A 11 -17.34 -21.04 20.30
CA SER A 11 -15.93 -20.73 20.56
C SER A 11 -15.04 -21.05 19.36
N CYS A 12 -15.31 -22.17 18.66
CA CYS A 12 -14.58 -22.54 17.46
C CYS A 12 -14.83 -21.52 16.34
N LEU A 13 -16.10 -21.12 16.13
CA LEU A 13 -16.47 -20.12 15.14
C LEU A 13 -15.79 -18.76 15.40
N ALA A 14 -15.80 -18.31 16.66
CA ALA A 14 -15.13 -17.07 17.06
C ALA A 14 -13.61 -17.14 16.84
N TYR A 15 -12.97 -18.28 17.11
CA TYR A 15 -11.54 -18.47 16.89
C TYR A 15 -11.16 -18.41 15.40
N VAL A 16 -11.97 -19.02 14.52
CA VAL A 16 -11.76 -18.97 13.07
C VAL A 16 -11.92 -17.55 12.53
N LEU A 17 -12.94 -16.81 13.01
CA LEU A 17 -13.12 -15.40 12.65
C LEU A 17 -11.95 -14.53 13.12
N TYR A 18 -11.47 -14.75 14.36
CA TYR A 18 -10.33 -14.02 14.91
C TYR A 18 -9.04 -14.28 14.13
N SER A 19 -8.73 -15.55 13.83
CA SER A 19 -7.50 -15.91 13.11
C SER A 19 -7.47 -15.37 11.68
N ALA A 20 -8.62 -15.31 11.00
CA ALA A 20 -8.72 -14.69 9.68
C ALA A 20 -8.45 -13.17 9.71
N ILE A 21 -8.96 -12.47 10.73
CA ILE A 21 -8.72 -11.04 10.92
C ILE A 21 -7.26 -10.78 11.26
N ASP A 22 -6.67 -11.57 12.16
CA ASP A 22 -5.27 -11.40 12.58
C ASP A 22 -4.30 -11.72 11.45
N ALA A 23 -4.57 -12.77 10.66
CA ALA A 23 -3.81 -13.07 9.46
C ALA A 23 -3.89 -11.93 8.43
N LYS A 24 -5.08 -11.36 8.20
CA LYS A 24 -5.25 -10.22 7.29
C LYS A 24 -4.51 -8.97 7.78
N LEU A 25 -4.56 -8.69 9.09
CA LEU A 25 -3.83 -7.57 9.70
C LEU A 25 -2.31 -7.78 9.62
N TRP A 26 -1.83 -9.00 9.82
CA TRP A 26 -0.43 -9.34 9.72
C TRP A 26 0.10 -9.21 8.30
N VAL A 27 -0.64 -9.72 7.30
CA VAL A 27 -0.33 -9.60 5.86
C VAL A 27 -0.29 -8.12 5.44
N THR A 28 -1.25 -7.31 5.90
CA THR A 28 -1.28 -5.85 5.61
C THR A 28 -0.10 -5.12 6.26
N LYS A 29 0.28 -5.50 7.49
CA LYS A 29 1.43 -4.92 8.19
C LYS A 29 2.78 -5.35 7.60
N THR A 30 2.88 -6.55 7.06
CA THR A 30 4.15 -7.12 6.58
C THR A 30 4.45 -6.79 5.13
N LEU A 31 3.44 -6.81 4.26
CA LEU A 31 3.63 -6.53 2.83
C LEU A 31 3.68 -5.04 2.50
N GLY A 32 3.17 -4.17 3.38
CA GLY A 32 3.01 -2.76 3.03
C GLY A 32 2.04 -2.57 1.85
N TYR A 33 1.93 -1.34 1.39
CA TYR A 33 1.04 -0.97 0.30
C TYR A 33 1.86 -0.75 -0.97
N ASN A 34 1.42 -1.35 -2.08
CA ASN A 34 1.97 -1.06 -3.39
C ASN A 34 1.29 0.19 -3.94
N TYR A 35 2.09 1.12 -4.43
CA TYR A 35 1.66 2.38 -5.01
C TYR A 35 2.34 2.58 -6.35
N LEU A 36 1.55 2.98 -7.33
CA LEU A 36 2.03 3.47 -8.61
C LEU A 36 2.07 4.99 -8.55
N ILE A 37 3.28 5.55 -8.57
CA ILE A 37 3.53 6.98 -8.66
C ILE A 37 3.71 7.32 -10.13
N ARG A 38 2.92 8.27 -10.62
CA ARG A 38 3.03 8.82 -11.96
C ARG A 38 3.30 10.31 -11.88
N PHE A 39 4.33 10.75 -12.61
CA PHE A 39 4.66 12.15 -12.77
C PHE A 39 4.08 12.65 -14.10
N VAL A 40 3.33 13.74 -14.03
CA VAL A 40 2.64 14.34 -15.19
C VAL A 40 3.05 15.80 -15.30
N GLY A 41 3.31 16.26 -16.53
CA GLY A 41 3.70 17.65 -16.77
C GLY A 41 5.10 18.02 -16.26
N THR A 42 5.98 17.03 -16.10
CA THR A 42 7.42 17.24 -15.88
C THR A 42 8.20 16.94 -17.16
N SER A 43 9.12 17.84 -17.51
CA SER A 43 9.95 17.74 -18.71
C SER A 43 11.17 16.83 -18.54
N LYS A 44 11.51 16.48 -17.29
CA LYS A 44 12.56 15.55 -16.92
C LYS A 44 11.98 14.43 -16.05
N GLY A 45 12.53 13.22 -16.22
CA GLY A 45 12.29 12.10 -15.31
C GLY A 45 12.76 12.46 -13.91
N ILE A 46 12.01 12.02 -12.89
CA ILE A 46 12.30 12.35 -11.49
C ILE A 46 12.90 11.13 -10.83
N ASP A 47 14.18 11.19 -10.50
CA ASP A 47 14.85 10.06 -9.89
C ASP A 47 14.57 9.99 -8.39
N LEU A 48 13.66 9.08 -8.01
CA LEU A 48 13.33 8.81 -6.61
C LEU A 48 14.48 8.15 -5.84
N GLU A 49 15.43 7.51 -6.54
CA GLU A 49 16.60 6.85 -5.94
C GLU A 49 17.62 7.86 -5.39
N GLU A 50 17.65 9.07 -5.95
CA GLU A 50 18.56 10.14 -5.51
C GLU A 50 18.29 10.58 -4.06
N SER A 51 17.03 10.51 -3.60
CA SER A 51 16.69 10.88 -2.22
C SER A 51 16.74 9.68 -1.28
N SER A 52 17.77 9.66 -0.44
CA SER A 52 17.87 8.74 0.69
C SER A 52 16.71 8.85 1.70
N LYS A 53 16.03 10.01 1.80
CA LYS A 53 14.87 10.18 2.69
C LYS A 53 13.65 9.41 2.17
N VAL A 54 13.45 9.46 0.86
CA VAL A 54 12.37 8.74 0.17
C VAL A 54 12.64 7.25 0.27
N MET A 55 13.86 6.82 -0.06
CA MET A 55 14.28 5.41 -0.05
C MET A 55 14.26 4.75 1.35
N LYS A 56 14.31 5.54 2.43
CA LYS A 56 14.08 5.01 3.79
C LYS A 56 12.63 4.65 4.07
N LYS A 57 11.67 5.24 3.36
CA LYS A 57 10.22 5.06 3.60
C LYS A 57 9.52 4.25 2.52
N ILE A 58 10.13 4.16 1.33
CA ILE A 58 9.63 3.38 0.21
C ILE A 58 10.70 2.45 -0.32
N SER A 59 10.28 1.33 -0.89
CA SER A 59 11.12 0.45 -1.69
C SER A 59 10.63 0.52 -3.13
N ILE A 60 11.53 0.78 -4.07
CA ILE A 60 11.15 0.84 -5.50
C ILE A 60 11.12 -0.59 -6.03
N VAL A 61 9.96 -0.98 -6.57
CA VAL A 61 9.72 -2.31 -7.15
C VAL A 61 10.05 -2.29 -8.64
N SER A 62 9.67 -1.22 -9.33
CA SER A 62 9.97 -1.05 -10.75
C SER A 62 9.92 0.41 -11.18
N VAL A 63 10.70 0.74 -12.21
CA VAL A 63 10.69 2.05 -12.86
C VAL A 63 10.37 1.90 -14.35
N SER A 64 9.58 2.82 -14.88
CA SER A 64 9.40 2.95 -16.32
C SER A 64 10.68 3.48 -16.97
N LYS A 65 10.99 3.04 -18.20
CA LYS A 65 12.16 3.53 -18.98
C LYS A 65 12.22 5.05 -19.11
N ASN A 66 11.07 5.72 -19.03
CA ASN A 66 10.96 7.17 -19.15
C ASN A 66 11.05 7.91 -17.80
N GLN A 67 11.26 7.20 -16.68
CA GLN A 67 11.34 7.80 -15.33
C GLN A 67 10.14 8.70 -14.98
N MET A 68 8.98 8.40 -15.57
CA MET A 68 7.70 9.10 -15.33
C MET A 68 6.73 8.26 -14.50
N THR A 69 7.04 6.98 -14.29
CA THR A 69 6.20 6.06 -13.54
C THR A 69 7.06 5.14 -12.71
N TYR A 70 6.72 5.05 -11.42
CA TYR A 70 7.43 4.26 -10.43
C TYR A 70 6.41 3.41 -9.68
N SER A 71 6.67 2.11 -9.62
CA SER A 71 5.92 1.21 -8.75
C SER A 71 6.74 1.07 -7.48
N VAL A 72 6.17 1.52 -6.36
CA VAL A 72 6.86 1.56 -5.07
C VAL A 72 6.03 0.86 -4.01
N GLN A 73 6.71 0.17 -3.12
CA GLN A 73 6.10 -0.40 -1.94
C GLN A 73 6.39 0.52 -0.76
N SER A 74 5.36 0.96 -0.06
CA SER A 74 5.52 1.81 1.11
C SER A 74 4.66 1.36 2.27
N ARG A 75 5.20 1.54 3.48
CA ARG A 75 4.47 1.32 4.74
C ARG A 75 3.69 2.57 5.19
N ILE A 76 3.88 3.72 4.52
CA ILE A 76 3.17 4.95 4.82
C ILE A 76 1.96 5.13 3.89
N ASN A 77 1.00 5.96 4.33
CA ASN A 77 -0.22 6.21 3.58
C ASN A 77 0.06 7.00 2.29
N ASP A 78 -0.85 6.88 1.31
CA ASP A 78 -0.79 7.56 0.01
C ASP A 78 -0.61 9.08 0.12
N HIS A 79 -1.34 9.72 1.04
CA HIS A 79 -1.25 11.16 1.28
C HIS A 79 0.12 11.56 1.82
N ALA A 80 0.63 10.83 2.81
CA ALA A 80 1.92 11.09 3.43
C ALA A 80 3.07 10.84 2.43
N LEU A 81 2.92 9.82 1.58
CA LEU A 81 3.86 9.53 0.50
C LEU A 81 3.87 10.66 -0.53
N LYS A 82 2.69 11.16 -0.91
CA LYS A 82 2.55 12.29 -1.84
C LYS A 82 3.20 13.55 -1.30
N GLU A 83 2.92 13.91 -0.06
CA GLU A 83 3.53 15.08 0.58
C GLU A 83 5.05 14.98 0.66
N LEU A 84 5.58 13.79 0.99
CA LEU A 84 7.03 13.57 1.06
C LEU A 84 7.69 13.76 -0.30
N ILE A 85 7.13 13.19 -1.37
CA ILE A 85 7.65 13.34 -2.73
C ILE A 85 7.54 14.80 -3.20
N MET A 86 6.41 15.46 -2.93
CA MET A 86 6.23 16.87 -3.26
C MET A 86 7.25 17.76 -2.56
N ALA A 87 7.49 17.52 -1.26
CA ALA A 87 8.42 18.31 -0.46
C ALA A 87 9.88 18.10 -0.88
N GLU A 88 10.28 16.86 -1.18
CA GLU A 88 11.67 16.54 -1.49
C GLU A 88 12.08 16.98 -2.92
N PHE A 89 11.17 16.84 -3.88
CA PHE A 89 11.44 17.18 -5.29
C PHE A 89 10.83 18.53 -5.70
N ASN A 90 10.30 19.30 -4.74
CA ASN A 90 9.67 20.60 -4.93
C ASN A 90 8.60 20.60 -6.05
N LEU A 91 7.78 19.53 -6.08
CA LEU A 91 6.77 19.29 -7.11
C LEU A 91 5.41 19.83 -6.72
N ARG A 92 4.63 20.25 -7.72
CA ARG A 92 3.25 20.68 -7.50
C ARG A 92 2.30 19.47 -7.37
N LYS A 93 1.18 19.69 -6.67
CA LYS A 93 0.21 18.63 -6.31
C LYS A 93 -0.43 17.96 -7.54
N ASP A 94 -0.55 18.70 -8.63
CA ASP A 94 -1.07 18.28 -9.93
C ASP A 94 -0.06 17.46 -10.74
N GLN A 95 1.23 17.59 -10.44
CA GLN A 95 2.30 16.89 -11.14
C GLN A 95 2.59 15.48 -10.57
N VAL A 96 2.08 15.17 -9.37
CA VAL A 96 2.29 13.88 -8.69
C VAL A 96 0.95 13.15 -8.51
N ILE A 97 0.78 12.05 -9.22
CA ILE A 97 -0.38 11.17 -9.10
C ILE A 97 0.08 9.89 -8.40
N ILE A 98 -0.53 9.57 -7.26
CA ILE A 98 -0.29 8.31 -6.56
C ILE A 98 -1.56 7.49 -6.67
N GLN A 99 -1.44 6.25 -7.14
CA GLN A 99 -2.51 5.28 -7.20
C GLN A 99 -2.09 4.09 -6.34
N SER A 100 -2.96 3.63 -5.45
CA SER A 100 -2.72 2.35 -4.77
C SER A 100 -2.88 1.22 -5.78
N GLU A 101 -1.83 0.42 -5.97
CA GLU A 101 -1.91 -0.88 -6.65
C GLU A 101 -2.46 -1.96 -5.74
N GLN A 102 -3.11 -1.57 -4.63
CA GLN A 102 -3.95 -2.52 -3.93
C GLN A 102 -4.89 -3.09 -4.98
N LEU A 103 -4.75 -4.39 -5.24
CA LEU A 103 -5.79 -5.19 -5.84
C LEU A 103 -7.07 -4.62 -5.27
N SER A 104 -7.86 -3.98 -6.13
CA SER A 104 -9.27 -3.83 -5.92
C SER A 104 -9.75 -5.28 -5.86
N GLY A 105 -9.57 -5.88 -4.68
CA GLY A 105 -10.11 -7.17 -4.33
C GLY A 105 -11.58 -6.91 -4.48
N VAL A 106 -12.10 -7.38 -5.60
CA VAL A 106 -13.49 -7.47 -5.98
C VAL A 106 -14.34 -7.44 -4.71
N LEU A 107 -14.83 -6.25 -4.35
CA LEU A 107 -16.06 -6.08 -3.59
C LEU A 107 -17.24 -6.27 -4.56
N GLY A 108 -17.09 -7.23 -5.48
CA GLY A 108 -18.15 -7.84 -6.23
C GLY A 108 -18.66 -8.97 -5.37
N VAL A 109 -19.71 -8.66 -4.64
CA VAL A 109 -20.67 -9.60 -4.10
C VAL A 109 -20.89 -10.73 -5.12
N ALA A 110 -20.58 -11.96 -4.73
CA ALA A 110 -21.03 -13.17 -5.40
C ALA A 110 -21.67 -14.07 -4.34
#